data_AF-A0AAE8X6G8-F1
#
_entry.id   AF-A0AAE8X6G8-F1
#
_cell.length_a   1.000
_cell.length_b   1.000
_cell.length_c   1.000
_cell.angle_alpha   90.00
_cell.angle_beta   90.00
_cell.angle_gamma   90.00
#
_symmetry.space_group_name_H-M   'P 1'
#
loop_
_entity.id
_entity.type
_entity.pdbx_description
1 polymer ?
#
loop_
_entity_poly.entity_id
_entity_poly.type
_entity_poly.pdbx_seq_one_letter_code
_entity_poly.pdbx_strand_id
1 'polypeptide(L)'
;MAEENDDKTEAPTPHRLEKAREDGQIPRSRELTSLLILVVGVCIIWWGGEMLARRLAGMLSAGLRFDHSMVNDPNLILIQIINLVKSAMIALLPLIAGVVIVALVSPVMLGGLVFSGKSLQPKFSKLNPLPGIAKMFSAQTGAELLKAILKSLLMGSTAGFFLWHHWPEMMRLISESPMTAMKNALNLVGLCSLLVVLSIIPMVAFDVIFQIYSHIKKLRMSRQDIRDEYKQMEGDPHVKGRIRQMQRAAARRRMMEDVPKADVIVTNPTHYSVALQYDENKMSAPKVVAKGAGLIALRIREIATENRVPILEAPPLARALYRHAEIGQQIPGQLYAAVAEVLAWVWQLKRWRLAGGQRPVKPENLPVPEALDFLNEKDTDG
;
A
#
# COMPACT_ATOMS: atom_id res chain seq x y z
N MET A 1 10.12 6.69 28.93
CA MET A 1 9.77 5.85 27.76
C MET A 1 8.94 4.61 28.11
N ALA A 2 8.64 4.34 29.39
CA ALA A 2 7.77 3.24 29.81
C ALA A 2 6.27 3.60 29.82
N GLU A 3 5.91 4.89 29.90
CA GLU A 3 4.52 5.33 30.04
C GLU A 3 3.73 5.38 28.71
N GLU A 4 4.40 5.44 27.55
CA GLU A 4 3.73 5.56 26.24
C GLU A 4 3.25 4.23 25.63
N ASN A 5 3.58 3.10 26.26
CA ASN A 5 3.27 1.76 25.74
C ASN A 5 2.07 1.09 26.42
N ASP A 6 1.60 1.62 27.56
CA ASP A 6 0.50 1.00 28.31
C ASP A 6 -0.87 1.30 27.69
N ASP A 7 -0.99 2.42 26.96
CA ASP A 7 -2.21 2.80 26.24
C ASP A 7 -2.42 2.06 24.90
N LYS A 8 -1.43 1.26 24.45
CA LYS A 8 -1.47 0.54 23.16
C LYS A 8 -1.95 -0.89 23.34
N THR A 9 -3.25 -1.04 23.49
CA THR A 9 -3.90 -2.33 23.75
C THR A 9 -4.45 -3.00 22.49
N GLU A 10 -4.70 -2.26 21.41
CA GLU A 10 -5.33 -2.80 20.21
C GLU A 10 -4.31 -3.43 19.26
N ALA A 11 -4.75 -4.42 18.48
CA ALA A 11 -3.91 -5.06 17.47
C ALA A 11 -3.59 -4.08 16.32
N PRO A 12 -2.39 -4.19 15.68
CA PRO A 12 -2.07 -3.35 14.53
C PRO A 12 -3.03 -3.59 13.36
N THR A 13 -3.44 -2.52 12.69
CA THR A 13 -4.19 -2.58 11.42
C THR A 13 -3.31 -3.14 10.29
N PRO A 14 -3.92 -3.67 9.20
CA PRO A 14 -3.17 -4.12 8.02
C PRO A 14 -2.28 -3.02 7.42
N HIS A 15 -2.79 -1.80 7.36
CA HIS A 15 -2.03 -0.65 6.84
C HIS A 15 -0.82 -0.32 7.71
N ARG A 16 -0.92 -0.40 9.06
CA ARG A 16 0.25 -0.20 9.92
C ARG A 16 1.32 -1.28 9.76
N LEU A 17 0.91 -2.53 9.51
CA LEU A 17 1.83 -3.62 9.18
C LEU A 17 2.53 -3.38 7.84
N GLU A 18 1.80 -2.89 6.83
CA GLU A 18 2.33 -2.55 5.51
C GLU A 18 3.32 -1.37 5.59
N LYS A 19 2.96 -0.31 6.31
CA LYS A 19 3.85 0.83 6.55
C LYS A 19 5.13 0.44 7.29
N ALA A 20 5.01 -0.42 8.32
CA ALA A 20 6.18 -0.97 9.01
C ALA A 20 7.08 -1.77 8.05
N ARG A 21 6.49 -2.52 7.12
CA ARG A 21 7.20 -3.25 6.07
C ARG A 21 7.90 -2.29 5.10
N GLU A 22 7.22 -1.26 4.60
CA GLU A 22 7.82 -0.23 3.73
C GLU A 22 8.99 0.50 4.39
N ASP A 23 8.90 0.75 5.70
CA ASP A 23 9.97 1.38 6.48
C ASP A 23 11.11 0.40 6.82
N GLY A 24 11.03 -0.86 6.37
CA GLY A 24 12.04 -1.91 6.57
C GLY A 24 12.02 -2.56 7.96
N GLN A 25 10.97 -2.33 8.75
CA GLN A 25 10.81 -2.87 10.10
C GLN A 25 10.15 -4.25 10.06
N ILE A 26 10.96 -5.28 9.78
CA ILE A 26 10.52 -6.68 9.81
C ILE A 26 11.07 -7.42 11.04
N PRO A 27 10.35 -8.43 11.56
CA PRO A 27 10.89 -9.31 12.59
C PRO A 27 12.12 -10.04 12.05
N ARG A 28 13.19 -10.09 12.85
CA ARG A 28 14.42 -10.81 12.53
C ARG A 28 14.92 -11.53 13.78
N SER A 29 15.15 -12.83 13.69
CA SER A 29 15.86 -13.59 14.71
C SER A 29 17.29 -13.84 14.24
N ARG A 30 18.26 -13.39 15.04
CA ARG A 30 19.67 -13.71 14.81
C ARG A 30 19.94 -15.19 15.06
N GLU A 31 19.20 -15.79 15.98
CA GLU A 31 19.35 -17.18 16.39
C GLU A 31 18.93 -18.15 15.30
N LEU A 32 17.85 -17.84 14.58
CA LEU A 32 17.43 -18.62 13.42
C LEU A 32 18.51 -18.64 12.33
N THR A 33 19.09 -17.48 12.01
CA THR A 33 20.18 -17.40 11.01
C THR A 33 21.39 -18.24 11.44
N SER A 34 21.83 -18.11 12.69
CA SER A 34 22.96 -18.88 13.22
C SER A 34 22.69 -20.38 13.18
N LEU A 35 21.48 -20.82 13.58
CA LEU A 35 21.07 -22.23 13.51
C LEU A 35 21.12 -22.76 12.08
N LEU A 36 20.54 -22.03 11.13
CA LEU A 36 20.51 -22.45 9.72
C LEU A 36 21.92 -22.56 9.14
N ILE A 37 22.82 -21.63 9.47
CA ILE A 37 24.23 -21.68 9.05
C ILE A 37 24.89 -22.95 9.62
N LEU A 38 24.66 -23.26 10.89
CA LEU A 38 25.21 -24.45 11.54
C LEU A 38 24.65 -25.73 10.91
N VAL A 39 23.34 -25.84 10.70
CA VAL A 39 22.70 -27.00 10.06
C VAL A 39 23.27 -27.22 8.66
N VAL A 40 23.25 -26.18 7.82
CA VAL A 40 23.74 -26.26 6.44
C VAL A 40 25.23 -26.58 6.42
N GLY A 41 26.03 -25.95 7.28
CA GLY A 41 27.45 -26.22 7.41
C GLY A 41 27.74 -27.67 7.80
N VAL A 42 27.07 -28.18 8.83
CA VAL A 42 27.23 -29.58 9.28
C VAL A 42 26.79 -30.55 8.19
N CYS A 43 25.65 -30.33 7.53
CA CYS A 43 25.18 -31.20 6.44
C CYS A 43 26.15 -31.22 5.25
N ILE A 44 26.66 -30.06 4.81
CA ILE A 44 27.62 -29.97 3.70
C ILE A 44 28.93 -30.67 4.05
N ILE A 45 29.46 -30.44 5.27
CA ILE A 45 30.71 -31.07 5.70
C ILE A 45 30.52 -32.57 5.90
N TRP A 46 29.39 -33.02 6.43
CA TRP A 46 29.20 -34.44 6.72
C TRP A 46 28.94 -35.26 5.46
N TRP A 47 28.03 -34.82 4.57
CA TRP A 47 27.73 -35.54 3.33
C TRP A 47 28.76 -35.27 2.23
N GLY A 48 29.33 -34.06 2.16
CA GLY A 48 30.34 -33.67 1.19
C GLY A 48 31.78 -33.87 1.65
N GLY A 49 31.99 -34.27 2.91
CA GLY A 49 33.31 -34.32 3.54
C GLY A 49 34.29 -35.26 2.87
N GLU A 50 33.83 -36.42 2.38
CA GLU A 50 34.69 -37.36 1.66
C GLU A 50 35.23 -36.73 0.36
N MET A 51 34.36 -36.11 -0.43
CA MET A 51 34.76 -35.40 -1.65
C MET A 51 35.71 -34.25 -1.32
N LEU A 52 35.42 -33.47 -0.28
CA LEU A 52 36.25 -32.36 0.18
C LEU A 52 37.64 -32.85 0.60
N ALA A 53 37.71 -33.89 1.42
CA ALA A 53 38.95 -34.50 1.90
C ALA A 53 39.79 -35.05 0.73
N ARG A 54 39.17 -35.76 -0.22
CA ARG A 54 39.87 -36.27 -1.43
C ARG A 54 40.42 -35.12 -2.28
N ARG A 55 39.66 -34.04 -2.47
CA ARG A 55 40.12 -32.86 -3.22
C ARG A 55 41.28 -32.16 -2.52
N LEU A 56 41.19 -31.93 -1.21
CA LEU A 56 42.27 -31.31 -0.43
C LEU A 56 43.53 -32.19 -0.41
N ALA A 57 43.38 -33.50 -0.23
CA ALA A 57 44.50 -34.44 -0.30
C ALA A 57 45.15 -34.47 -1.69
N GLY A 58 44.35 -34.45 -2.76
CA GLY A 58 44.86 -34.34 -4.13
C GLY A 58 45.58 -33.02 -4.39
N MET A 59 45.06 -31.92 -3.85
CA MET A 59 45.67 -30.60 -3.96
C MET A 59 47.00 -30.52 -3.22
N LEU A 60 47.09 -31.09 -2.01
CA LEU A 60 48.34 -31.21 -1.26
C LEU A 60 49.34 -32.11 -1.99
N SER A 61 48.90 -33.26 -2.51
CA SER A 61 49.75 -34.16 -3.28
C SER A 61 50.29 -33.49 -4.55
N ALA A 62 49.45 -32.73 -5.26
CA ALA A 62 49.85 -31.98 -6.46
C ALA A 62 50.78 -30.79 -6.13
N GLY A 63 50.62 -30.17 -4.96
CA GLY A 63 51.49 -29.07 -4.51
C GLY A 63 52.86 -29.53 -3.99
N LEU A 64 52.95 -30.77 -3.50
CA LEU A 64 54.20 -31.37 -3.00
C LEU A 64 54.94 -32.20 -4.06
N ARG A 65 54.36 -32.40 -5.24
CA ARG A 65 55.01 -33.03 -6.38
C ARG A 65 55.76 -31.97 -7.18
N PHE A 66 57.09 -31.98 -7.07
CA PHE A 66 57.96 -31.15 -7.88
C PHE A 66 58.52 -31.98 -9.02
N ASP A 67 58.15 -31.64 -10.25
CA ASP A 67 58.77 -32.19 -11.46
C ASP A 67 59.96 -31.30 -11.85
N HIS A 68 61.02 -31.91 -12.37
CA HIS A 68 62.25 -31.22 -12.77
C HIS A 68 61.98 -30.19 -13.89
N SER A 69 60.98 -30.44 -14.72
CA SER A 69 60.48 -29.51 -15.75
C SER A 69 59.88 -28.23 -15.16
N MET A 70 59.15 -28.32 -14.03
CA MET A 70 58.54 -27.17 -13.36
C MET A 70 59.57 -26.28 -12.67
N VAL A 71 60.64 -26.84 -12.11
CA VAL A 71 61.67 -26.05 -11.41
C VAL A 71 62.41 -25.11 -12.38
N ASN A 72 62.52 -25.50 -13.65
CA ASN A 72 63.30 -24.79 -14.65
C ASN A 72 62.49 -23.78 -15.49
N ASP A 73 61.15 -23.80 -15.44
CA ASP A 73 60.29 -22.85 -16.16
C ASP A 73 59.32 -22.13 -15.20
N PRO A 74 59.56 -20.83 -14.92
CA PRO A 74 58.68 -20.02 -14.08
C PRO A 74 57.22 -19.97 -14.54
N ASN A 75 56.94 -20.14 -15.84
CA ASN A 75 55.57 -20.13 -16.36
C ASN A 75 54.80 -21.38 -15.94
N LEU A 76 55.47 -22.54 -15.90
CA LEU A 76 54.86 -23.80 -15.47
C LEU A 76 54.51 -23.78 -13.97
N ILE A 77 55.36 -23.13 -13.16
CA ILE A 77 55.07 -22.89 -11.73
C ILE A 77 53.81 -22.01 -11.57
N LEU A 78 53.71 -20.93 -12.34
CA LEU A 78 52.54 -20.03 -12.29
C LEU A 78 51.25 -20.77 -12.67
N ILE A 79 51.27 -21.58 -13.72
CA ILE A 79 50.11 -22.40 -14.15
C ILE A 79 49.71 -23.39 -13.04
N GLN A 80 50.68 -24.03 -12.39
CA GLN A 80 50.41 -24.96 -11.29
C GLN A 80 49.77 -24.25 -10.10
N ILE A 81 50.25 -23.05 -9.74
CA ILE A 81 49.64 -22.23 -8.67
C ILE A 81 48.19 -21.87 -9.03
N ILE A 82 47.93 -21.43 -10.27
CA ILE A 82 46.57 -21.11 -10.73
C ILE A 82 45.65 -22.33 -10.61
N ASN A 83 46.13 -23.52 -10.98
CA ASN A 83 45.36 -24.76 -10.87
C ASN A 83 45.05 -25.12 -9.42
N LEU A 84 46.02 -24.96 -8.50
CA LEU A 84 45.82 -25.18 -7.07
C LEU A 84 44.80 -24.19 -6.48
N VAL A 85 44.89 -22.90 -6.82
CA VAL A 85 43.92 -21.88 -6.39
C VAL A 85 42.52 -22.21 -6.92
N LYS A 86 42.41 -22.58 -8.20
CA LYS A 86 41.13 -23.00 -8.80
C LYS A 86 40.54 -24.22 -8.09
N SER A 87 41.37 -25.22 -7.79
CA SER A 87 40.94 -26.41 -7.05
C SER A 87 40.46 -26.05 -5.64
N ALA A 88 41.16 -25.15 -4.93
CA ALA A 88 40.77 -24.67 -3.61
C ALA A 88 39.42 -23.94 -3.66
N MET A 89 39.22 -23.06 -4.65
CA MET A 89 37.95 -22.35 -4.84
C MET A 89 36.79 -23.31 -5.10
N ILE A 90 36.97 -24.30 -5.98
CA ILE A 90 35.94 -25.31 -6.28
C ILE A 90 35.65 -26.17 -5.04
N ALA A 91 36.67 -26.48 -4.24
CA ALA A 91 36.51 -27.26 -3.01
C ALA A 91 35.69 -26.50 -1.94
N LEU A 92 35.89 -25.18 -1.83
CA LEU A 92 35.15 -24.32 -0.90
C LEU A 92 33.78 -23.87 -1.42
N LEU A 93 33.54 -23.99 -2.72
CA LEU A 93 32.32 -23.53 -3.38
C LEU A 93 31.02 -24.04 -2.71
N PRO A 94 30.89 -25.33 -2.31
CA PRO A 94 29.68 -25.80 -1.65
C PRO A 94 29.42 -25.09 -0.31
N LEU A 95 30.46 -24.85 0.49
CA LEU A 95 30.35 -24.13 1.77
C LEU A 95 29.93 -22.68 1.55
N ILE A 96 30.58 -21.99 0.61
CA ILE A 96 30.25 -20.60 0.27
C ILE A 96 28.81 -20.51 -0.23
N ALA A 97 28.43 -21.39 -1.17
CA ALA A 97 27.07 -21.44 -1.70
C ALA A 97 26.04 -21.70 -0.59
N GLY A 98 26.32 -22.63 0.34
CA GLY A 98 25.47 -22.89 1.49
C GLY A 98 25.25 -21.66 2.37
N VAL A 99 26.33 -20.94 2.72
CA VAL A 99 26.24 -19.71 3.52
C VAL A 99 25.46 -18.62 2.78
N VAL A 100 25.69 -18.44 1.47
CA VAL A 100 24.95 -17.48 0.65
C VAL A 100 23.46 -17.82 0.61
N ILE A 101 23.10 -19.10 0.42
CA ILE A 101 21.70 -19.54 0.43
C ILE A 101 21.06 -19.22 1.79
N VAL A 102 21.72 -19.53 2.90
CA VAL A 102 21.19 -19.21 4.24
C VAL A 102 21.05 -17.71 4.45
N ALA A 103 22.01 -16.90 4.00
CA ALA A 103 21.96 -15.45 4.09
C ALA A 103 20.76 -14.86 3.31
N LEU A 104 20.36 -15.48 2.20
CA LEU A 104 19.20 -15.09 1.40
C LEU A 104 17.88 -15.62 2.01
N VAL A 105 17.85 -16.87 2.47
CA VAL A 105 16.64 -17.54 2.94
C VAL A 105 16.25 -17.13 4.37
N SER A 106 17.21 -16.98 5.28
CA SER A 106 16.93 -16.71 6.69
C SER A 106 16.08 -15.45 6.92
N PRO A 107 16.39 -14.28 6.30
CA PRO A 107 15.55 -13.08 6.44
C PRO A 107 14.13 -13.27 5.89
N VAL A 108 14.01 -14.05 4.80
CA VAL A 108 12.74 -14.29 4.11
C VAL A 108 11.81 -15.18 4.93
N MET A 109 12.35 -16.17 5.66
CA MET A 109 11.55 -17.08 6.50
C MET A 109 10.78 -16.36 7.62
N LEU A 110 11.28 -15.22 8.12
CA LEU A 110 10.65 -14.47 9.21
C LEU A 110 9.90 -13.23 8.76
N GLY A 111 10.53 -12.41 7.91
CA GLY A 111 10.02 -11.10 7.54
C GLY A 111 9.46 -10.99 6.12
N GLY A 112 9.65 -12.04 5.30
CA GLY A 112 9.40 -12.00 3.87
C GLY A 112 10.44 -11.20 3.08
N LEU A 113 10.27 -11.14 1.76
CA LEU A 113 11.08 -10.31 0.87
C LEU A 113 10.58 -8.86 0.94
N VAL A 114 11.41 -7.96 1.47
CA VAL A 114 11.07 -6.55 1.66
C VAL A 114 12.18 -5.66 1.16
N PHE A 115 11.89 -4.93 0.08
CA PHE A 115 12.79 -3.93 -0.49
C PHE A 115 12.36 -2.54 -0.01
N SER A 116 13.12 -1.95 0.90
CA SER A 116 12.88 -0.60 1.43
C SER A 116 14.00 0.34 1.02
N GLY A 117 13.73 1.21 0.04
CA GLY A 117 14.65 2.29 -0.34
C GLY A 117 14.91 3.28 0.82
N LYS A 118 13.93 3.46 1.72
CA LYS A 118 14.05 4.30 2.92
C LYS A 118 15.09 3.78 3.92
N SER A 119 15.33 2.47 3.94
CA SER A 119 16.32 1.86 4.84
C SER A 119 17.77 2.11 4.40
N LEU A 120 17.99 2.46 3.12
CA LEU A 120 19.31 2.76 2.56
C LEU A 120 19.74 4.22 2.78
N GLN A 121 18.84 5.08 3.26
CA GLN A 121 19.16 6.49 3.51
C GLN A 121 20.10 6.62 4.73
N PRO A 122 21.17 7.45 4.63
CA PRO A 122 22.08 7.69 5.75
C PRO A 122 21.33 8.43 6.87
N LYS A 123 21.13 7.75 8.01
CA LYS A 123 20.52 8.34 9.21
C LYS A 123 21.62 8.71 10.20
N PHE A 124 22.02 9.99 10.24
CA PHE A 124 23.04 10.50 11.17
C PHE A 124 22.68 10.26 12.66
N SER A 125 21.39 10.11 12.97
CA SER A 125 20.92 9.73 14.32
C SER A 125 21.44 8.37 14.80
N LYS A 126 21.86 7.48 13.89
CA LYS A 126 22.46 6.17 14.24
C LYS A 126 23.95 6.27 14.63
N LEU A 127 24.60 7.41 14.41
CA LEU A 127 26.03 7.61 14.76
C LEU A 127 26.23 8.08 16.21
N ASN A 128 25.16 8.47 16.91
CA ASN A 128 25.27 8.87 18.32
C ASN A 128 25.53 7.62 19.19
N PRO A 129 26.61 7.57 19.99
CA PRO A 129 26.94 6.41 20.82
C PRO A 129 26.10 6.30 22.11
N LEU A 130 25.50 7.40 22.60
CA LEU A 130 24.77 7.43 23.87
C LEU A 130 23.57 6.45 23.91
N PRO A 131 22.71 6.36 22.88
CA PRO A 131 21.65 5.36 22.83
C PRO A 131 22.18 3.93 22.78
N GLY A 132 23.37 3.72 22.20
CA GLY A 132 24.04 2.42 22.15
C GLY A 132 24.43 1.93 23.53
N ILE A 133 25.05 2.80 24.34
CA ILE A 133 25.44 2.48 25.73
C ILE A 133 24.21 2.21 26.60
N ALA A 134 23.18 3.06 26.52
CA ALA A 134 21.92 2.83 27.25
C ALA A 134 21.27 1.49 26.87
N LYS A 135 21.38 1.08 25.60
CA LYS A 135 20.88 -0.21 25.12
C LYS A 135 21.67 -1.38 25.71
N MET A 136 22.98 -1.26 25.92
CA MET A 136 23.80 -2.31 26.55
C MET A 136 23.32 -2.65 27.98
N PHE A 137 22.81 -1.68 28.73
CA PHE A 137 22.26 -1.88 30.07
C PHE A 137 20.74 -2.10 30.11
N SER A 138 20.12 -2.43 28.97
CA SER A 138 18.68 -2.68 28.90
C SER A 138 18.31 -4.10 29.35
N ALA A 139 17.06 -4.28 29.80
CA ALA A 139 16.49 -5.60 30.10
C ALA A 139 16.56 -6.56 28.89
N GLN A 140 16.56 -6.02 27.67
CA GLN A 140 16.72 -6.80 26.46
C GLN A 140 18.12 -7.45 26.37
N THR A 141 19.17 -6.72 26.70
CA THR A 141 20.55 -7.26 26.70
C THR A 141 20.72 -8.33 27.78
N GLY A 142 20.11 -8.14 28.96
CA GLY A 142 20.08 -9.15 30.01
C GLY A 142 19.40 -10.46 29.56
N ALA A 143 18.27 -10.35 28.85
CA ALA A 143 17.59 -11.51 28.27
C ALA A 143 18.41 -12.19 27.16
N GLU A 144 19.15 -11.43 26.34
CA GLU A 144 20.08 -11.97 25.34
C GLU A 144 21.26 -12.71 26.00
N LEU A 145 21.82 -12.17 27.08
CA LEU A 145 22.88 -12.83 27.86
C LEU A 145 22.40 -14.16 28.47
N LEU A 146 21.22 -14.16 29.10
CA LEU A 146 20.64 -15.38 29.65
C LEU A 146 20.45 -16.45 28.58
N LYS A 147 19.95 -16.08 27.39
CA LYS A 147 19.84 -17.00 26.25
C LYS A 147 21.21 -17.50 25.79
N ALA A 148 22.25 -16.67 25.78
CA ALA A 148 23.59 -17.11 25.41
C ALA A 148 24.14 -18.16 26.40
N ILE A 149 23.96 -17.93 27.71
CA ILE A 149 24.38 -18.87 28.76
C ILE A 149 23.62 -20.19 28.65
N LEU A 150 22.27 -20.14 28.57
CA LEU A 150 21.44 -21.34 28.44
C LEU A 150 21.81 -22.16 27.20
N LYS A 151 22.06 -21.49 26.07
CA LYS A 151 22.49 -22.14 24.83
C LYS A 151 23.86 -22.79 24.98
N SER A 152 24.82 -22.10 25.57
CA SER A 152 26.17 -22.65 25.79
C SER A 152 26.13 -23.86 26.72
N LEU A 153 25.32 -23.82 27.78
CA LEU A 153 25.13 -24.96 28.68
C LEU A 153 24.48 -26.14 27.97
N LEU A 154 23.46 -25.90 27.14
CA LEU A 154 22.76 -26.94 26.38
C LEU A 154 23.67 -27.60 25.34
N MET A 155 24.45 -26.81 24.60
CA MET A 155 25.42 -27.33 23.64
C MET A 155 26.54 -28.11 24.35
N GLY A 156 27.07 -27.55 25.44
CA GLY A 156 28.13 -28.18 26.23
C GLY A 156 27.68 -29.49 26.89
N SER A 157 26.45 -29.54 27.43
CA SER A 157 25.92 -30.74 28.04
C SER A 157 25.61 -31.82 27.00
N THR A 158 25.06 -31.44 25.84
CA THR A 158 24.82 -32.37 24.72
C THR A 158 26.13 -32.98 24.22
N ALA A 159 27.14 -32.13 23.96
CA ALA A 159 28.45 -32.59 23.51
C ALA A 159 29.15 -33.43 24.59
N GLY A 160 29.09 -33.01 25.85
CA GLY A 160 29.69 -33.75 26.98
C GLY A 160 29.06 -35.12 27.18
N PHE A 161 27.71 -35.20 27.13
CA PHE A 161 26.99 -36.48 27.21
C PHE A 161 27.33 -37.38 26.03
N PHE A 162 27.39 -36.81 24.81
CA PHE A 162 27.78 -37.55 23.62
C PHE A 162 29.19 -38.15 23.75
N LEU A 163 30.16 -37.34 24.18
CA LEU A 163 31.55 -37.78 24.37
C LEU A 163 31.67 -38.85 25.45
N TRP A 164 30.90 -38.75 26.54
CA TRP A 164 30.87 -39.79 27.56
C TRP A 164 30.30 -41.09 26.98
N HIS A 165 29.14 -41.03 26.32
CA HIS A 165 28.47 -42.21 25.78
C HIS A 165 29.31 -42.93 24.71
N HIS A 166 29.95 -42.17 23.81
CA HIS A 166 30.80 -42.70 22.74
C HIS A 166 32.28 -42.83 23.13
N TRP A 167 32.62 -42.67 24.41
CA TRP A 167 34.00 -42.83 24.89
C TRP A 167 34.65 -44.17 24.47
N PRO A 168 33.97 -45.33 24.60
CA PRO A 168 34.55 -46.60 24.18
C PRO A 168 34.82 -46.67 22.68
N GLU A 169 33.93 -46.12 21.85
CA GLU A 169 34.10 -46.06 20.39
C GLU A 169 35.27 -45.17 20.01
N MET A 170 35.47 -44.05 20.72
CA MET A 170 36.63 -43.19 20.52
C MET A 170 37.95 -43.90 20.86
N MET A 171 37.98 -44.69 21.94
CA MET A 171 39.16 -45.50 22.28
C MET A 171 39.43 -46.59 21.24
N ARG A 172 38.39 -47.16 20.62
CA ARG A 172 38.52 -48.19 19.58
C ARG A 172 39.25 -47.67 18.33
N LEU A 173 39.13 -46.37 18.01
CA LEU A 173 39.79 -45.76 16.84
C LEU A 173 41.31 -45.98 16.85
N ILE A 174 41.94 -46.08 18.03
CA ILE A 174 43.40 -46.30 18.17
C ILE A 174 43.82 -47.65 17.57
N SER A 175 42.92 -48.63 17.59
CA SER A 175 43.18 -50.00 17.11
C SER A 175 42.71 -50.24 15.67
N GLU A 176 42.13 -49.23 15.01
CA GLU A 176 41.64 -49.32 13.64
C GLU A 176 42.73 -48.92 12.62
N SER A 177 42.60 -49.39 11.37
CA SER A 177 43.50 -48.93 10.29
C SER A 177 43.35 -47.42 10.05
N PRO A 178 44.40 -46.67 9.65
CA PRO A 178 44.34 -45.20 9.57
C PRO A 178 43.18 -44.65 8.71
N MET A 179 42.88 -45.31 7.60
CA MET A 179 41.79 -44.89 6.71
C MET A 179 40.41 -45.12 7.34
N THR A 180 40.22 -46.27 7.99
CA THR A 180 38.98 -46.60 8.70
C THR A 180 38.78 -45.70 9.92
N ALA A 181 39.84 -45.50 10.71
CA ALA A 181 39.84 -44.62 11.87
C ALA A 181 39.46 -43.18 11.48
N MET A 182 40.03 -42.64 10.39
CA MET A 182 39.68 -41.31 9.90
C MET A 182 38.20 -41.21 9.51
N LYS A 183 37.66 -42.20 8.78
CA LYS A 183 36.25 -42.23 8.39
C LYS A 183 35.33 -42.28 9.61
N ASN A 184 35.63 -43.17 10.57
CA ASN A 184 34.83 -43.35 11.77
C ASN A 184 34.91 -42.13 12.69
N ALA A 185 36.08 -41.51 12.84
CA ALA A 185 36.25 -40.27 13.57
C ALA A 185 35.44 -39.12 12.96
N LEU A 186 35.49 -38.95 11.63
CA LEU A 186 34.69 -37.92 10.95
C LEU A 186 33.19 -38.16 11.10
N ASN A 187 32.74 -39.41 11.08
CA ASN A 187 31.34 -39.74 11.34
C ASN A 187 30.92 -39.44 12.79
N LEU A 188 31.77 -39.75 13.78
CA LEU A 188 31.51 -39.39 15.18
C LEU A 188 31.43 -37.87 15.37
N VAL A 189 32.35 -37.12 14.76
CA VAL A 189 32.33 -35.64 14.80
C VAL A 189 31.08 -35.08 14.13
N GLY A 190 30.72 -35.62 12.96
CA GLY A 190 29.51 -35.24 12.23
C GLY A 190 28.24 -35.49 13.04
N LEU A 191 28.13 -36.68 13.65
CA LEU A 191 26.98 -37.06 14.47
C LEU A 191 26.89 -36.23 15.75
N CYS A 192 28.01 -35.99 16.44
CA CYS A 192 28.07 -35.08 17.59
C CYS A 192 27.60 -33.67 17.21
N SER A 193 28.14 -33.13 16.12
CA SER A 193 27.80 -31.79 15.64
C SER A 193 26.32 -31.69 15.29
N LEU A 194 25.77 -32.70 14.62
CA LEU A 194 24.35 -32.73 14.29
C LEU A 194 23.50 -32.76 15.56
N LEU A 195 23.81 -33.60 16.55
CA LEU A 195 23.04 -33.68 17.79
C LEU A 195 23.09 -32.36 18.58
N VAL A 196 24.24 -31.70 18.65
CA VAL A 196 24.39 -30.38 19.28
C VAL A 196 23.55 -29.32 18.55
N VAL A 197 23.53 -29.34 17.22
CA VAL A 197 22.72 -28.41 16.43
C VAL A 197 21.22 -28.71 16.58
N LEU A 198 20.83 -29.98 16.63
CA LEU A 198 19.44 -30.38 16.85
C LEU A 198 18.95 -30.01 18.26
N SER A 199 19.80 -30.11 19.28
CA SER A 199 19.41 -29.83 20.66
C SER A 199 19.05 -28.36 20.89
N ILE A 200 19.62 -27.43 20.12
CA ILE A 200 19.30 -26.00 20.22
C ILE A 200 18.04 -25.58 19.44
N ILE A 201 17.46 -26.45 18.59
CA ILE A 201 16.27 -26.12 17.78
C ILE A 201 15.09 -25.65 18.62
N PRO A 202 14.68 -26.32 19.73
CA PRO A 202 13.55 -25.88 20.54
C PRO A 202 13.75 -24.47 21.11
N MET A 203 14.98 -24.15 21.51
CA MET A 203 15.33 -22.83 22.03
C MET A 203 15.24 -21.74 20.96
N VAL A 204 15.71 -22.03 19.75
CA VAL A 204 15.62 -21.12 18.61
C VAL A 204 14.17 -20.92 18.16
N ALA A 205 13.37 -21.98 18.16
CA ALA A 205 11.93 -21.91 17.87
C ALA A 205 11.21 -20.99 18.87
N PHE A 206 11.53 -21.10 20.17
CA PHE A 206 11.02 -20.19 21.19
C PHE A 206 11.48 -18.74 20.95
N ASP A 207 12.75 -18.50 20.60
CA ASP A 207 13.24 -17.16 20.26
C ASP A 207 12.48 -16.57 19.06
N VAL A 208 12.25 -17.36 18.01
CA VAL A 208 11.47 -16.94 16.83
C VAL A 208 10.07 -16.48 17.22
N ILE A 209 9.34 -17.29 18.00
CA ILE A 209 7.99 -16.93 18.46
C ILE A 209 8.03 -15.64 19.30
N PHE A 210 9.01 -15.54 20.21
CA PHE A 210 9.18 -14.35 21.04
C PHE A 210 9.50 -13.10 20.21
N GLN A 211 10.33 -13.20 19.17
CA GLN A 211 10.64 -12.08 18.27
C GLN A 211 9.41 -11.63 17.45
N ILE A 212 8.62 -12.58 16.94
CA ILE A 212 7.36 -12.28 16.24
C ILE A 212 6.39 -11.57 17.18
N TYR A 213 6.20 -12.12 18.38
CA TYR A 213 5.33 -11.51 19.39
C TYR A 213 5.82 -10.12 19.81
N SER A 214 7.12 -9.95 20.05
CA SER A 214 7.72 -8.65 20.40
C SER A 214 7.56 -7.62 19.28
N HIS A 215 7.69 -8.04 18.02
CA HIS A 215 7.49 -7.18 16.86
C HIS A 215 6.02 -6.73 16.76
N ILE A 216 5.06 -7.65 16.86
CA ILE A 216 3.63 -7.31 16.87
C ILE A 216 3.29 -6.41 18.07
N LYS A 217 3.85 -6.70 19.26
CA LYS A 217 3.64 -5.88 20.46
C LYS A 217 4.11 -4.44 20.26
N LYS A 218 5.24 -4.22 19.57
CA LYS A 218 5.74 -2.88 19.22
C LYS A 218 4.85 -2.13 18.22
N LEU A 219 4.08 -2.87 17.42
CA LEU A 219 3.17 -2.30 16.43
C LEU A 219 1.74 -2.08 16.96
N ARG A 220 1.44 -2.49 18.21
CA ARG A 220 0.13 -2.24 18.84
C ARG A 220 -0.25 -0.77 18.78
N MET A 221 -1.56 -0.55 18.73
CA MET A 221 -2.17 0.75 18.53
C MET A 221 -3.06 1.11 19.70
N SER A 222 -3.22 2.41 19.93
CA SER A 222 -4.30 2.90 20.79
C SER A 222 -5.61 2.95 19.99
N ARG A 223 -6.76 3.03 20.67
CA ARG A 223 -8.04 3.27 19.99
C ARG A 223 -8.05 4.60 19.23
N GLN A 224 -7.30 5.58 19.72
CA GLN A 224 -7.17 6.88 19.07
C GLN A 224 -6.35 6.77 17.78
N ASP A 225 -5.22 6.05 17.81
CA ASP A 225 -4.39 5.80 16.63
C ASP A 225 -5.21 5.16 15.50
N ILE A 226 -6.06 4.17 15.83
CA ILE A 226 -6.92 3.50 14.85
C ILE A 226 -7.91 4.48 14.23
N ARG A 227 -8.59 5.28 15.04
CA ARG A 227 -9.54 6.30 14.54
C ARG A 227 -8.86 7.31 13.63
N ASP A 228 -7.67 7.77 14.00
CA ASP A 228 -6.94 8.75 13.21
C ASP A 228 -6.39 8.15 11.90
N GLU A 229 -6.01 6.86 11.91
CA GLU A 229 -5.66 6.12 10.69
C GLU A 229 -6.86 5.96 9.74
N TYR A 230 -8.05 5.63 10.26
CA TYR A 230 -9.29 5.59 9.46
C TYR A 230 -9.62 6.96 8.85
N LYS A 231 -9.48 8.05 9.62
CA LYS A 231 -9.67 9.41 9.09
C LYS A 231 -8.69 9.76 7.98
N GLN A 232 -7.43 9.30 8.09
CA GLN A 232 -6.42 9.54 7.05
C GLN A 232 -6.72 8.76 5.76
N MET A 233 -7.23 7.52 5.87
CA MET A 233 -7.56 6.69 4.71
C MET A 233 -8.85 7.13 4.01
N GLU A 234 -9.93 7.40 4.76
CA GLU A 234 -11.23 7.76 4.17
C GLU A 234 -11.39 9.26 3.88
N GLY A 235 -10.52 10.08 4.47
CA GLY A 235 -10.63 11.54 4.48
C GLY A 235 -11.70 12.02 5.46
N ASP A 236 -11.54 13.24 5.97
CA ASP A 236 -12.49 13.81 6.93
C ASP A 236 -13.89 14.01 6.28
N PRO A 237 -14.96 13.39 6.81
CA PRO A 237 -16.33 13.60 6.33
C PRO A 237 -16.73 15.07 6.25
N HIS A 238 -16.23 15.92 7.16
CA HIS A 238 -16.48 17.36 7.14
C HIS A 238 -15.83 18.03 5.92
N VAL A 239 -14.63 17.60 5.54
CA VAL A 239 -13.93 18.10 4.36
C VAL A 239 -14.68 17.68 3.09
N LYS A 240 -15.09 16.42 2.99
CA LYS A 240 -15.90 15.91 1.86
C LYS A 240 -17.25 16.65 1.74
N GLY A 241 -17.90 16.93 2.88
CA GLY A 241 -19.12 17.73 2.95
C GLY A 241 -18.91 19.18 2.48
N ARG A 242 -17.84 19.83 2.95
CA ARG A 242 -17.48 21.20 2.56
C ARG A 242 -17.19 21.30 1.05
N ILE A 243 -16.47 20.33 0.48
CA ILE A 243 -16.22 20.28 -0.97
C ILE A 243 -17.52 20.22 -1.75
N ARG A 244 -18.47 19.35 -1.37
CA ARG A 244 -19.79 19.26 -2.02
C ARG A 244 -20.59 20.56 -1.91
N GLN A 245 -20.54 21.24 -0.76
CA GLN A 245 -21.21 22.53 -0.57
C GLN A 245 -20.62 23.61 -1.49
N MET A 246 -19.30 23.71 -1.58
CA MET A 246 -18.61 24.65 -2.47
C MET A 246 -18.94 24.38 -3.94
N GLN A 247 -18.97 23.12 -4.37
CA GLN A 247 -19.35 22.74 -5.74
C GLN A 247 -20.78 23.18 -6.08
N ARG A 248 -21.75 22.95 -5.17
CA ARG A 248 -23.14 23.40 -5.35
C ARG A 248 -23.25 24.93 -5.41
N ALA A 249 -22.51 25.65 -4.56
CA ALA A 249 -22.50 27.11 -4.57
C ALA A 249 -21.92 27.68 -5.88
N ALA A 250 -20.82 27.10 -6.38
CA ALA A 250 -20.22 27.49 -7.64
C ALA A 250 -21.13 27.21 -8.85
N ALA A 251 -21.86 26.08 -8.84
CA ALA A 251 -22.86 25.78 -9.86
C ALA A 251 -24.02 26.78 -9.85
N ARG A 252 -24.53 27.15 -8.67
CA ARG A 252 -25.59 28.17 -8.52
C ARG A 252 -25.14 29.54 -9.00
N ARG A 253 -23.89 29.96 -8.73
CA ARG A 253 -23.35 31.24 -9.22
C ARG A 253 -23.32 31.28 -10.75
N ARG A 254 -22.77 30.25 -11.40
CA ARG A 254 -22.75 30.13 -12.86
C ARG A 254 -24.15 30.17 -13.46
N MET A 255 -25.10 29.43 -12.87
CA MET A 255 -26.50 29.47 -13.30
C MET A 255 -27.10 30.88 -13.24
N MET A 256 -26.80 31.66 -12.19
CA MET A 256 -27.28 33.03 -12.06
C MET A 256 -26.62 34.01 -13.05
N GLU A 257 -25.35 33.78 -13.40
CA GLU A 257 -24.63 34.56 -14.43
C GLU A 257 -25.21 34.35 -15.84
N ASP A 258 -25.91 33.25 -16.09
CA ASP A 258 -26.54 32.95 -17.37
C ASP A 258 -27.98 33.50 -17.49
N VAL A 259 -28.61 33.92 -16.37
CA VAL A 259 -29.96 34.53 -16.37
C VAL A 259 -30.06 35.77 -17.27
N PRO A 260 -29.11 36.73 -17.26
CA PRO A 260 -29.16 37.89 -18.14
C PRO A 260 -29.12 37.57 -19.63
N LYS A 261 -28.63 36.38 -20.01
CA LYS A 261 -28.54 35.93 -21.40
C LYS A 261 -29.81 35.26 -21.90
N ALA A 262 -30.81 35.08 -21.03
CA ALA A 262 -32.08 34.48 -21.37
C ALA A 262 -32.94 35.42 -22.23
N ASP A 263 -33.72 34.84 -23.15
CA ASP A 263 -34.68 35.58 -23.97
C ASP A 263 -36.00 35.80 -23.24
N VAL A 264 -36.37 34.87 -22.37
CA VAL A 264 -37.62 34.91 -21.61
C VAL A 264 -37.52 34.10 -20.33
N ILE A 265 -38.25 34.53 -19.31
CA ILE A 265 -38.45 33.77 -18.07
C ILE A 265 -39.91 33.42 -17.92
N VAL A 266 -40.18 32.12 -17.80
CA VAL A 266 -41.51 31.58 -17.54
C VAL A 266 -41.65 31.34 -16.05
N THR A 267 -42.68 31.91 -15.43
CA THR A 267 -42.85 31.88 -13.97
C THR A 267 -44.17 31.29 -13.54
N ASN A 268 -44.13 30.53 -12.44
CA ASN A 268 -45.25 30.26 -11.56
C ASN A 268 -45.06 31.17 -10.32
N PRO A 269 -45.92 32.18 -10.09
CA PRO A 269 -45.67 33.33 -9.21
C PRO A 269 -44.97 33.01 -7.88
N THR A 270 -45.42 31.99 -7.18
CA THR A 270 -44.93 31.64 -5.83
C THR A 270 -43.94 30.47 -5.80
N HIS A 271 -43.79 29.72 -6.89
CA HIS A 271 -43.12 28.42 -6.84
C HIS A 271 -41.92 28.26 -7.76
N TYR A 272 -42.00 28.67 -9.03
CA TYR A 272 -41.00 28.29 -10.04
C TYR A 272 -40.66 29.45 -10.98
N SER A 273 -39.40 29.52 -11.38
CA SER A 273 -38.93 30.39 -12.46
C SER A 273 -37.98 29.59 -13.36
N VAL A 274 -38.24 29.59 -14.66
CA VAL A 274 -37.39 28.93 -15.67
C VAL A 274 -37.01 29.93 -16.74
N ALA A 275 -35.71 30.11 -16.94
CA ALA A 275 -35.13 30.99 -17.94
C ALA A 275 -34.78 30.20 -19.20
N LEU A 276 -35.26 30.66 -20.34
CA LEU A 276 -35.09 30.04 -21.65
C LEU A 276 -34.26 30.95 -22.55
N GLN A 277 -33.39 30.36 -23.34
CA GLN A 277 -32.60 31.03 -24.37
C GLN A 277 -32.80 30.33 -25.71
N TYR A 278 -32.94 31.10 -26.78
CA TYR A 278 -33.06 30.55 -28.13
C TYR A 278 -32.39 31.47 -29.16
N ASP A 279 -31.45 30.88 -29.91
CA ASP A 279 -30.78 31.53 -31.05
C ASP A 279 -31.20 30.80 -32.34
N GLU A 280 -32.02 31.47 -33.16
CA GLU A 280 -32.55 30.94 -34.43
C GLU A 280 -31.46 30.42 -35.38
N ASN A 281 -30.26 31.00 -35.34
CA ASN A 281 -29.18 30.63 -36.26
C ASN A 281 -28.31 29.47 -35.76
N LYS A 282 -28.43 29.10 -34.48
CA LYS A 282 -27.49 28.17 -33.83
C LYS A 282 -28.15 27.03 -33.06
N MET A 283 -29.44 27.14 -32.75
CA MET A 283 -30.13 26.19 -31.87
C MET A 283 -31.30 25.53 -32.60
N SER A 284 -31.34 24.20 -32.59
CA SER A 284 -32.47 23.42 -33.09
C SER A 284 -33.71 23.51 -32.20
N ALA A 285 -33.52 23.82 -30.92
CA ALA A 285 -34.59 24.01 -29.95
C ALA A 285 -34.14 24.93 -28.79
N PRO A 286 -35.08 25.61 -28.11
CA PRO A 286 -34.78 26.45 -26.95
C PRO A 286 -34.09 25.67 -25.83
N LYS A 287 -33.15 26.32 -25.15
CA LYS A 287 -32.33 25.75 -24.08
C LYS A 287 -32.69 26.37 -22.73
N VAL A 288 -32.72 25.56 -21.68
CA VAL A 288 -32.87 26.06 -20.30
C VAL A 288 -31.52 26.55 -19.80
N VAL A 289 -31.42 27.84 -19.48
CA VAL A 289 -30.19 28.45 -18.96
C VAL A 289 -30.18 28.60 -17.44
N ALA A 290 -31.35 28.73 -16.84
CA ALA A 290 -31.51 28.69 -15.38
C ALA A 290 -32.90 28.16 -15.01
N LYS A 291 -32.99 27.43 -13.89
CA LYS A 291 -34.28 27.09 -13.27
C LYS A 291 -34.14 27.08 -11.76
N GLY A 292 -35.22 27.43 -11.06
CA GLY A 292 -35.20 27.45 -9.61
C GLY A 292 -36.60 27.33 -9.01
N ALA A 293 -36.63 26.91 -7.75
CA ALA A 293 -37.82 26.91 -6.90
C ALA A 293 -37.63 27.82 -5.68
N GLY A 294 -38.73 28.34 -5.13
CA GLY A 294 -38.72 29.17 -3.91
C GLY A 294 -37.79 30.39 -4.01
N LEU A 295 -36.86 30.53 -3.07
CA LEU A 295 -35.91 31.67 -3.02
C LEU A 295 -35.04 31.79 -4.28
N ILE A 296 -34.67 30.67 -4.91
CA ILE A 296 -33.90 30.68 -6.16
C ILE A 296 -34.76 31.22 -7.30
N ALA A 297 -36.04 30.84 -7.35
CA ALA A 297 -37.00 31.35 -8.33
C ALA A 297 -37.21 32.87 -8.20
N LEU A 298 -37.28 33.36 -6.95
CA LEU A 298 -37.36 34.79 -6.65
C LEU A 298 -36.11 35.53 -7.14
N ARG A 299 -34.92 35.01 -6.83
CA ARG A 299 -33.65 35.61 -7.26
C ARG A 299 -33.50 35.66 -8.78
N ILE A 300 -33.95 34.63 -9.49
CA ILE A 300 -33.97 34.63 -10.96
C ILE A 300 -34.82 35.80 -11.49
N ARG A 301 -36.00 36.06 -10.89
CA ARG A 301 -36.87 37.18 -11.30
C ARG A 301 -36.29 38.55 -10.98
N GLU A 302 -35.60 38.68 -9.85
CA GLU A 302 -34.88 39.92 -9.49
C GLU A 302 -33.83 40.25 -10.55
N ILE A 303 -32.94 39.29 -10.86
CA ILE A 303 -31.88 39.46 -11.87
C ILE A 303 -32.50 39.75 -13.25
N ALA A 304 -33.61 39.10 -13.59
CA ALA A 304 -34.31 39.32 -14.84
C ALA A 304 -34.87 40.73 -14.97
N THR A 305 -35.45 41.24 -13.88
CA THR A 305 -36.01 42.59 -13.82
C THR A 305 -34.90 43.63 -13.93
N GLU A 306 -33.78 43.44 -13.23
CA GLU A 306 -32.58 44.27 -13.32
C GLU A 306 -32.01 44.31 -14.75
N ASN A 307 -31.99 43.16 -15.44
CA ASN A 307 -31.44 43.03 -16.79
C ASN A 307 -32.50 43.18 -17.91
N ARG A 308 -33.73 43.59 -17.57
CA ARG A 308 -34.85 43.82 -18.50
C ARG A 308 -35.24 42.61 -19.37
N VAL A 309 -34.99 41.40 -18.88
CA VAL A 309 -35.44 40.15 -19.51
C VAL A 309 -36.96 40.02 -19.35
N PRO A 310 -37.72 39.78 -20.43
CA PRO A 310 -39.17 39.60 -20.35
C PRO A 310 -39.57 38.44 -19.43
N ILE A 311 -40.54 38.70 -18.55
CA ILE A 311 -41.14 37.71 -17.66
C ILE A 311 -42.57 37.42 -18.13
N LEU A 312 -42.87 36.15 -18.36
CA LEU A 312 -44.21 35.67 -18.66
C LEU A 312 -44.71 34.77 -17.54
N GLU A 313 -45.88 35.10 -17.03
CA GLU A 313 -46.58 34.27 -16.06
C GLU A 313 -47.36 33.19 -16.80
N ALA A 314 -46.89 31.94 -16.70
CA ALA A 314 -47.55 30.78 -17.25
C ALA A 314 -47.35 29.58 -16.31
N PRO A 315 -48.19 29.45 -15.27
CA PRO A 315 -47.98 28.46 -14.22
C PRO A 315 -47.87 27.00 -14.71
N PRO A 316 -48.73 26.52 -15.65
CA PRO A 316 -48.61 25.15 -16.20
C PRO A 316 -47.28 24.90 -16.91
N LEU A 317 -46.86 25.84 -17.76
CA LEU A 317 -45.61 25.72 -18.51
C LEU A 317 -44.39 25.80 -17.58
N ALA A 318 -44.40 26.70 -16.60
CA ALA A 318 -43.30 26.83 -15.63
C ALA A 318 -43.09 25.55 -14.80
N ARG A 319 -44.19 24.89 -14.40
CA ARG A 319 -44.14 23.59 -13.71
C ARG A 319 -43.55 22.51 -14.61
N ALA A 320 -44.10 22.35 -15.81
CA ALA A 320 -43.64 21.34 -16.76
C ALA A 320 -42.16 21.51 -17.12
N LEU A 321 -41.72 22.75 -17.40
CA LEU A 321 -40.33 23.06 -17.68
C LEU A 321 -39.41 22.81 -16.47
N TYR A 322 -39.85 23.13 -15.25
CA TYR A 322 -39.02 22.91 -14.06
C TYR A 322 -38.76 21.42 -13.83
N ARG A 323 -39.78 20.57 -14.02
CA ARG A 323 -39.70 19.13 -13.78
C ARG A 323 -38.99 18.38 -14.91
N HIS A 324 -39.30 18.70 -16.17
CA HIS A 324 -38.91 17.88 -17.31
C HIS A 324 -37.73 18.41 -18.14
N ALA A 325 -37.24 19.63 -17.87
CA ALA A 325 -36.09 20.19 -18.60
C ALA A 325 -34.89 20.45 -17.67
N GLU A 326 -33.70 20.02 -18.07
CA GLU A 326 -32.45 20.23 -17.30
C GLU A 326 -31.72 21.50 -17.72
N ILE A 327 -31.03 22.15 -16.76
CA ILE A 327 -30.20 23.32 -17.04
C ILE A 327 -29.06 22.89 -17.97
N GLY A 328 -28.85 23.64 -19.05
CA GLY A 328 -27.83 23.32 -20.05
C GLY A 328 -28.36 22.53 -21.25
N GLN A 329 -29.57 21.98 -21.17
CA GLN A 329 -30.14 21.11 -22.21
C GLN A 329 -31.29 21.78 -22.97
N GLN A 330 -31.57 21.27 -24.17
CA GLN A 330 -32.75 21.65 -24.94
C GLN A 330 -34.02 21.18 -24.24
N ILE A 331 -35.10 21.93 -24.40
CA ILE A 331 -36.40 21.55 -23.83
C ILE A 331 -36.90 20.23 -24.46
N PRO A 332 -37.80 19.49 -23.79
CA PRO A 332 -38.44 18.31 -24.38
C PRO A 332 -39.37 18.67 -25.56
N GLY A 333 -39.43 17.81 -26.57
CA GLY A 333 -40.25 17.99 -27.78
C GLY A 333 -41.73 18.28 -27.51
N GLN A 334 -42.27 17.68 -26.46
CA GLN A 334 -43.67 17.85 -26.03
C GLN A 334 -44.00 19.27 -25.58
N LEU A 335 -43.00 20.07 -25.19
CA LEU A 335 -43.17 21.47 -24.76
C LEU A 335 -42.85 22.48 -25.88
N TYR A 336 -42.51 22.02 -27.10
CA TYR A 336 -42.09 22.91 -28.18
C TYR A 336 -43.20 23.87 -28.60
N ALA A 337 -44.44 23.40 -28.74
CA ALA A 337 -45.57 24.22 -29.13
C ALA A 337 -45.80 25.36 -28.12
N ALA A 338 -45.88 25.02 -26.83
CA ALA A 338 -46.06 25.99 -25.76
C ALA A 338 -44.90 27.00 -25.69
N VAL A 339 -43.65 26.56 -25.81
CA VAL A 339 -42.49 27.48 -25.78
C VAL A 339 -42.39 28.33 -27.05
N ALA A 340 -42.77 27.80 -28.22
CA ALA A 340 -42.78 28.56 -29.46
C ALA A 340 -43.74 29.76 -29.39
N GLU A 341 -44.92 29.58 -28.78
CA GLU A 341 -45.85 30.69 -28.54
C GLU A 341 -45.27 31.75 -27.59
N VAL A 342 -44.58 31.31 -26.53
CA VAL A 342 -43.89 32.22 -25.61
C VAL A 342 -42.80 33.02 -26.34
N LEU A 343 -41.99 32.37 -27.18
CA LEU A 343 -40.93 33.05 -27.94
C LEU A 343 -41.50 33.98 -29.02
N ALA A 344 -42.59 33.59 -29.69
CA ALA A 344 -43.29 34.43 -30.64
C ALA A 344 -43.80 35.72 -29.96
N TRP A 345 -44.38 35.61 -28.76
CA TRP A 345 -44.76 36.76 -27.95
C TRP A 345 -43.56 37.64 -27.59
N VAL A 346 -42.43 37.05 -27.20
CA VAL A 346 -41.19 37.77 -26.87
C VAL A 346 -40.68 38.55 -28.08
N TRP A 347 -40.69 37.97 -29.28
CA TRP A 347 -40.27 38.66 -30.50
C TRP A 347 -41.21 39.79 -30.89
N GLN A 348 -42.53 39.58 -30.79
CA GLN A 348 -43.50 40.66 -30.97
C GLN A 348 -43.27 41.78 -29.96
N LEU A 349 -42.96 41.44 -28.70
CA LEU A 349 -42.67 42.42 -27.64
C LEU A 349 -41.37 43.19 -27.90
N LYS A 350 -40.30 42.51 -28.37
CA LYS A 350 -39.05 43.14 -28.80
C LYS A 350 -39.30 44.08 -30.00
N ARG A 351 -40.07 43.64 -31.00
CA ARG A 351 -40.42 44.44 -32.19
C ARG A 351 -41.25 45.67 -31.84
N TRP A 352 -42.24 45.52 -30.95
CA TRP A 352 -43.04 46.63 -30.43
C TRP A 352 -42.20 47.67 -29.70
N ARG A 353 -41.24 47.24 -28.86
CA ARG A 353 -40.31 48.14 -28.15
C ARG A 353 -39.41 48.96 -29.10
N LEU A 354 -39.09 48.43 -30.29
CA LEU A 354 -38.18 49.06 -31.25
C LEU A 354 -38.90 49.93 -32.29
N ALA A 355 -40.02 49.43 -32.85
CA ALA A 355 -40.68 50.05 -33.99
C ALA A 355 -42.00 50.77 -33.63
N GLY A 356 -42.48 50.66 -32.38
CA GLY A 356 -43.79 51.17 -31.97
C GLY A 356 -44.97 50.37 -32.56
N GLY A 357 -46.20 50.72 -32.16
CA GLY A 357 -47.45 50.06 -32.61
C GLY A 357 -48.33 49.57 -31.47
N GLN A 358 -49.28 48.67 -31.78
CA GLN A 358 -50.12 48.02 -30.76
C GLN A 358 -49.29 47.06 -29.91
N ARG A 359 -49.47 47.13 -28.58
CA ARG A 359 -48.78 46.25 -27.64
C ARG A 359 -49.26 44.81 -27.85
N PRO A 360 -48.35 43.84 -28.02
CA PRO A 360 -48.75 42.45 -28.22
C PRO A 360 -49.49 41.92 -27.00
N VAL A 361 -50.60 41.23 -27.26
CA VAL A 361 -51.41 40.58 -26.23
C VAL A 361 -50.59 39.44 -25.64
N LYS A 362 -50.64 39.28 -24.32
CA LYS A 362 -49.99 38.14 -23.66
C LYS A 362 -50.70 36.86 -24.10
N PRO A 363 -49.97 35.78 -24.45
CA PRO A 363 -50.61 34.52 -24.78
C PRO A 363 -51.33 33.99 -23.54
N GLU A 364 -52.62 33.71 -23.70
CA GLU A 364 -53.48 33.05 -22.72
C GLU A 364 -53.78 31.63 -23.24
N ASN A 365 -53.77 30.62 -22.36
CA ASN A 365 -53.98 29.20 -22.70
C ASN A 365 -52.91 28.56 -23.62
N LEU A 366 -51.64 28.61 -23.20
CA LEU A 366 -50.55 27.91 -23.89
C LEU A 366 -50.83 26.38 -24.01
N PRO A 367 -50.51 25.74 -25.15
CA PRO A 367 -50.77 24.33 -25.40
C PRO A 367 -49.77 23.43 -24.65
N VAL A 368 -49.90 23.37 -23.33
CA VAL A 368 -49.12 22.49 -22.45
C VAL A 368 -49.85 21.15 -22.33
N PRO A 369 -49.23 20.02 -22.69
CA PRO A 369 -49.86 18.71 -22.50
C PRO A 369 -50.22 18.46 -21.03
N GLU A 370 -51.47 18.08 -20.75
CA GLU A 370 -51.95 17.85 -19.38
C GLU A 370 -51.12 16.80 -18.62
N ALA A 371 -50.58 15.81 -19.33
CA ALA A 371 -49.71 14.76 -18.77
C ALA A 371 -48.37 15.26 -18.22
N LEU A 372 -47.93 16.48 -18.57
CA LEU A 372 -46.68 17.08 -18.09
C LEU A 372 -46.91 18.12 -16.97
N ASP A 373 -48.17 18.45 -16.70
CA ASP A 373 -48.54 19.31 -15.60
C ASP A 373 -48.95 18.48 -14.38
N PHE A 374 -48.04 18.40 -13.40
CA PHE A 374 -48.21 17.55 -12.23
C PHE A 374 -49.22 18.07 -11.20
N LEU A 375 -49.94 19.16 -11.45
CA LEU A 375 -51.13 19.49 -10.63
C LEU A 375 -52.26 18.46 -10.80
N ASN A 376 -52.25 17.72 -11.91
CA ASN A 376 -53.21 16.65 -12.19
C ASN A 376 -52.67 15.24 -11.90
N GLU A 377 -51.44 15.11 -11.36
CA GLU A 377 -51.01 13.84 -10.76
C GLU A 377 -51.91 13.60 -9.54
N LYS A 378 -52.90 12.71 -9.67
CA LYS A 378 -53.53 12.11 -8.49
C LYS A 378 -52.41 11.51 -7.66
N ASP A 379 -52.33 11.89 -6.39
CA ASP A 379 -51.52 11.19 -5.38
C ASP A 379 -52.00 9.73 -5.29
N THR A 380 -51.54 8.90 -6.22
CA THR A 380 -51.52 7.45 -6.11
C THR A 380 -50.06 7.08 -6.19
N ASP A 381 -49.38 7.16 -5.04
CA ASP A 381 -48.52 6.10 -4.50
C ASP A 381 -47.54 6.66 -3.45
N GLY A 382 -47.64 6.12 -2.21
CA GLY A 382 -46.48 5.81 -1.34
C GLY A 382 -45.98 6.87 -0.38
#